data_AF-A0A7X9NLM7-F1
#
_entry.id   AF-A0A7X9NLM7-F1
#
_cell.length_a   1.000
_cell.length_b   1.000
_cell.length_c   1.000
_cell.angle_alpha   90.00
_cell.angle_beta   90.00
_cell.angle_gamma   90.00
#
_symmetry.space_group_name_H-M   'P 1'
#
loop_
_entity.id
_entity.type
_entity.pdbx_description
1 polymer ?
#
loop_
_entity_poly.entity_id
_entity_poly.type
_entity_poly.pdbx_seq_one_letter_code
_entity_poly.pdbx_strand_id
1 'polypeptide(L)'
;MKKIGKVFGLLLIAAISLSIVVFGYKVYQHKNYEQRLASAQVTIKQQSSKMDELTKQVNQLFTDENDDLLNPETNTEQISDLKTQINGMRVSADSYQLKKQDLPQEDASFADKQAELLRRVSQAYDKSNLQDQIAALFQADAVNWQALNDQAVINLDTQAEKVTELLQKVSEMPEGNWKNLANGYLNLAQDECNQAATTLDMINQMVINGQVAENANADTYAQLVNTLYTVKHQGLSEALENKVREVKTQMQAAGRM
;
A
#
# COMPACT_ATOMS: atom_id res chain seq x y z
N MET A 1 90.50 -3.15 28.65
CA MET A 1 89.17 -2.54 28.44
C MET A 1 88.39 -3.38 27.42
N LYS A 2 87.60 -4.34 27.90
CA LYS A 2 86.72 -5.22 27.11
C LYS A 2 85.30 -4.92 27.60
N LYS A 3 84.42 -4.36 26.74
CA LYS A 3 82.93 -4.40 26.81
C LYS A 3 82.27 -3.29 25.96
N ILE A 4 82.51 -3.20 24.64
CA ILE A 4 81.66 -2.37 23.74
C ILE A 4 81.31 -3.10 22.42
N GLY A 5 81.67 -4.39 22.29
CA GLY A 5 81.46 -5.17 21.06
C GLY A 5 80.11 -5.88 20.90
N LYS A 6 79.06 -5.55 21.68
CA LYS A 6 77.77 -6.29 21.64
C LYS A 6 76.52 -5.44 21.40
N VAL A 7 76.64 -4.14 21.10
CA VAL A 7 75.46 -3.26 20.95
C VAL A 7 75.16 -2.88 19.49
N PHE A 8 76.08 -3.07 18.55
CA PHE A 8 75.86 -2.70 17.14
C PHE A 8 75.26 -3.80 16.24
N GLY A 9 75.19 -5.05 16.70
CA GLY A 9 74.61 -6.16 15.93
C GLY A 9 73.09 -6.33 16.06
N LEU A 10 72.45 -5.66 17.03
CA LEU A 10 71.02 -5.82 17.35
C LEU A 10 70.13 -4.69 16.83
N LEU A 11 70.70 -3.60 16.31
CA LEU A 11 69.94 -2.48 15.74
C LEU A 11 69.69 -2.59 14.23
N LEU A 12 70.34 -3.52 13.53
CA LEU A 12 70.17 -3.70 12.08
C LEU A 12 69.05 -4.68 11.67
N ILE A 13 68.48 -5.45 12.62
CA ILE A 13 67.36 -6.35 12.36
C ILE A 13 66.01 -5.69 12.65
N ALA A 14 65.97 -4.59 13.42
CA ALA A 14 64.74 -3.89 13.78
C ALA A 14 64.21 -2.91 12.71
N ALA A 15 65.04 -2.49 11.75
CA ALA A 15 64.64 -1.53 10.71
C ALA A 15 64.08 -2.17 9.42
N ILE A 16 64.39 -3.45 9.17
CA ILE A 16 63.91 -4.18 7.98
C ILE A 16 62.52 -4.79 8.21
N SER A 17 62.13 -5.06 9.46
CA SER A 17 60.81 -5.62 9.79
C SER A 17 59.69 -4.56 9.81
N LEU A 18 59.96 -3.33 10.26
CA LEU A 18 58.96 -2.25 10.31
C LEU A 18 58.62 -1.67 8.93
N SER A 19 59.54 -1.71 7.97
CA SER A 19 59.29 -1.28 6.59
C SER A 19 58.46 -2.31 5.82
N ILE A 20 58.64 -3.62 6.05
CA ILE A 20 57.79 -4.67 5.45
C ILE A 20 56.38 -4.66 6.06
N VAL A 21 56.21 -4.27 7.33
CA VAL A 21 54.87 -4.14 7.93
C VAL A 21 54.15 -2.87 7.47
N VAL A 22 54.81 -1.71 7.28
CA VAL A 22 54.14 -0.48 6.80
C VAL A 22 53.92 -0.49 5.27
N PHE A 23 54.89 -0.97 4.48
CA PHE A 23 54.70 -1.16 3.04
C PHE A 23 53.79 -2.35 2.75
N GLY A 24 53.87 -3.42 3.55
CA GLY A 24 52.91 -4.52 3.55
C GLY A 24 51.51 -4.05 3.92
N TYR A 25 51.33 -3.18 4.92
CA TYR A 25 50.02 -2.63 5.27
C TYR A 25 49.48 -1.68 4.21
N LYS A 26 50.32 -0.83 3.59
CA LYS A 26 49.91 0.02 2.45
C LYS A 26 49.60 -0.78 1.19
N VAL A 27 50.40 -1.78 0.82
CA VAL A 27 50.20 -2.65 -0.36
C VAL A 27 49.07 -3.65 -0.11
N TYR A 28 48.89 -4.16 1.11
CA TYR A 28 47.76 -5.01 1.50
C TYR A 28 46.48 -4.21 1.56
N GLN A 29 46.48 -2.98 2.10
CA GLN A 29 45.34 -2.08 1.99
C GLN A 29 45.08 -1.65 0.54
N HIS A 30 46.11 -1.43 -0.29
CA HIS A 30 45.92 -1.13 -1.71
C HIS A 30 45.34 -2.32 -2.47
N LYS A 31 45.89 -3.53 -2.32
CA LYS A 31 45.34 -4.75 -2.95
C LYS A 31 43.94 -5.06 -2.47
N ASN A 32 43.67 -4.90 -1.17
CA ASN A 32 42.32 -5.07 -0.63
C ASN A 32 41.38 -3.98 -1.14
N TYR A 33 41.85 -2.74 -1.29
CA TYR A 33 41.06 -1.64 -1.86
C TYR A 33 40.78 -1.84 -3.35
N GLU A 34 41.77 -2.24 -4.15
CA GLU A 34 41.60 -2.54 -5.57
C GLU A 34 40.70 -3.78 -5.79
N GLN A 35 40.85 -4.82 -4.97
CA GLN A 35 39.93 -5.97 -5.00
C GLN A 35 38.51 -5.58 -4.57
N ARG A 36 38.36 -4.72 -3.55
CA ARG A 36 37.07 -4.15 -3.14
C ARG A 36 36.48 -3.28 -4.24
N LEU A 37 37.30 -2.48 -4.93
CA LEU A 37 36.89 -1.64 -6.04
C LEU A 37 36.42 -2.50 -7.23
N ALA A 38 37.17 -3.53 -7.60
CA ALA A 38 36.79 -4.46 -8.67
C ALA A 38 35.51 -5.24 -8.31
N SER A 39 35.41 -5.74 -7.08
CA SER A 39 34.21 -6.46 -6.60
C SER A 39 33.00 -5.54 -6.50
N ALA A 40 33.20 -4.30 -6.05
CA ALA A 40 32.16 -3.28 -6.01
C ALA A 40 31.72 -2.86 -7.41
N GLN A 41 32.62 -2.72 -8.40
CA GLN A 41 32.24 -2.42 -9.78
C GLN A 41 31.33 -3.51 -10.37
N VAL A 42 31.63 -4.79 -10.12
CA VAL A 42 30.75 -5.90 -10.53
C VAL A 42 29.41 -5.83 -9.79
N THR A 43 29.43 -5.59 -8.48
CA THR A 43 28.22 -5.50 -7.65
C THR A 43 27.35 -4.30 -8.04
N ILE A 44 27.96 -3.14 -8.34
CA ILE A 44 27.27 -1.92 -8.78
C ILE A 44 26.59 -2.15 -10.13
N LYS A 45 27.26 -2.82 -11.08
CA LYS A 45 26.62 -3.22 -12.34
C LYS A 45 25.42 -4.14 -12.11
N GLN A 46 25.54 -5.12 -11.22
CA GLN A 46 24.43 -6.01 -10.87
C GLN A 46 23.26 -5.26 -10.20
N GLN A 47 23.56 -4.33 -9.29
CA GLN A 47 22.55 -3.48 -8.66
C GLN A 47 21.88 -2.58 -9.69
N SER A 48 22.64 -2.01 -10.63
CA SER A 48 22.11 -1.20 -11.73
C SER A 48 21.10 -1.98 -12.57
N SER A 49 21.45 -3.20 -13.00
CA SER A 49 20.51 -4.08 -13.70
C SER A 49 19.28 -4.43 -12.87
N LYS A 50 19.46 -4.67 -11.55
CA LYS A 50 18.34 -4.91 -10.63
C LYS A 50 17.44 -3.68 -10.46
N MET A 51 17.99 -2.47 -10.45
CA MET A 51 17.22 -1.22 -10.39
C MET A 51 16.36 -1.05 -11.64
N ASP A 52 16.92 -1.35 -12.81
CA ASP A 52 16.16 -1.28 -14.06
C ASP A 52 15.02 -2.30 -14.08
N GLU A 53 15.25 -3.50 -13.55
CA GLU A 53 14.22 -4.52 -13.38
C GLU A 53 13.13 -4.07 -12.39
N LEU A 54 13.52 -3.58 -11.21
CA LEU A 54 12.57 -3.05 -10.22
C LEU A 54 11.80 -1.86 -10.77
N THR A 55 12.43 -0.99 -11.57
CA THR A 55 11.75 0.12 -12.24
C THR A 55 10.66 -0.39 -13.17
N LYS A 56 10.91 -1.44 -13.94
CA LYS A 56 9.89 -2.07 -14.79
C LYS A 56 8.76 -2.67 -13.97
N GLN A 57 9.06 -3.37 -12.88
CA GLN A 57 8.04 -3.95 -12.01
C GLN A 57 7.20 -2.86 -11.32
N VAL A 58 7.81 -1.75 -10.89
CA VAL A 58 7.11 -0.58 -10.34
C VAL A 58 6.20 0.05 -11.40
N ASN A 59 6.66 0.19 -12.64
CA ASN A 59 5.82 0.70 -13.73
C ASN A 59 4.61 -0.22 -14.00
N GLN A 60 4.75 -1.54 -13.82
CA GLN A 60 3.66 -2.50 -13.99
C GLN A 60 2.56 -2.39 -12.93
N LEU A 61 2.84 -1.74 -11.78
CA LEU A 61 1.82 -1.47 -10.76
C LEU A 61 0.74 -0.51 -11.27
N PHE A 62 1.06 0.30 -12.27
CA PHE A 62 0.21 1.35 -12.80
C PHE A 62 -0.25 1.04 -14.22
N THR A 63 -1.33 1.69 -14.63
CA THR A 63 -1.87 1.59 -16.00
C THR A 63 -1.06 2.36 -17.02
N ASP A 64 -0.38 3.41 -16.57
CA ASP A 64 0.37 4.34 -17.41
C ASP A 64 1.52 4.99 -16.63
N GLU A 65 2.30 5.80 -17.33
CA GLU A 65 3.50 6.46 -16.82
C GLU A 65 3.25 7.62 -15.84
N ASN A 66 2.02 8.10 -15.70
CA ASN A 66 1.67 9.16 -14.75
C ASN A 66 1.38 8.62 -13.34
N ASP A 67 1.47 7.31 -13.14
CA ASP A 67 1.20 6.63 -11.87
C ASP A 67 -0.19 6.93 -11.28
N ASP A 68 -1.16 7.30 -12.13
CA ASP A 68 -2.46 7.78 -11.69
C ASP A 68 -3.35 6.59 -11.27
N LEU A 69 -3.65 5.66 -12.16
CA LEU A 69 -4.44 4.47 -11.83
C LEU A 69 -3.54 3.25 -11.60
N LEU A 70 -3.94 2.41 -10.65
CA LEU A 70 -3.33 1.10 -10.47
C LEU A 70 -3.81 0.14 -11.56
N ASN A 71 -2.91 -0.74 -12.00
CA ASN A 71 -3.28 -1.88 -12.82
C ASN A 71 -4.24 -2.79 -12.01
N PRO A 72 -5.35 -3.27 -12.59
CA PRO A 72 -6.29 -4.16 -11.91
C PRO A 72 -5.70 -5.45 -11.35
N GLU A 73 -4.58 -5.93 -11.91
CA GLU A 73 -3.89 -7.14 -11.43
C GLU A 73 -2.96 -6.87 -10.23
N THR A 74 -2.72 -5.60 -9.90
CA THR A 74 -1.87 -5.20 -8.78
C THR A 74 -2.54 -5.54 -7.45
N ASN A 75 -1.78 -6.19 -6.56
CA ASN A 75 -2.21 -6.45 -5.19
C ASN A 75 -1.18 -5.99 -4.15
N THR A 76 -1.60 -5.91 -2.89
CA THR A 76 -0.79 -5.40 -1.78
C THR A 76 0.45 -6.25 -1.50
N GLU A 77 0.41 -7.57 -1.75
CA GLU A 77 1.55 -8.47 -1.57
C GLU A 77 2.68 -8.12 -2.56
N GLN A 78 2.35 -7.99 -3.85
CA GLN A 78 3.29 -7.56 -4.88
C GLN A 78 3.93 -6.20 -4.56
N ILE A 79 3.12 -5.23 -4.11
CA ILE A 79 3.60 -3.90 -3.72
C ILE A 79 4.56 -3.99 -2.51
N SER A 80 4.22 -4.79 -1.51
CA SER A 80 5.04 -5.00 -0.31
C SER A 80 6.39 -5.66 -0.61
N ASP A 81 6.38 -6.68 -1.48
CA ASP A 81 7.58 -7.35 -1.95
C ASP A 81 8.50 -6.38 -2.70
N LEU A 82 7.94 -5.54 -3.58
CA LEU A 82 8.70 -4.50 -4.28
C LEU A 82 9.32 -3.51 -3.30
N LYS A 83 8.55 -3.03 -2.31
CA LYS A 83 9.05 -2.12 -1.27
C LYS A 83 10.25 -2.72 -0.53
N THR A 84 10.17 -4.00 -0.18
CA THR A 84 11.24 -4.72 0.52
C THR A 84 12.47 -4.86 -0.36
N GLN A 85 12.29 -5.23 -1.63
CA GLN A 85 13.39 -5.39 -2.58
C GLN A 85 14.12 -4.07 -2.88
N ILE A 86 13.38 -2.97 -3.05
CA ILE A 86 13.94 -1.64 -3.29
C ILE A 86 14.69 -1.15 -2.04
N ASN A 87 14.11 -1.28 -0.83
CA ASN A 87 14.79 -0.90 0.41
C ASN A 87 16.09 -1.69 0.65
N GLY A 88 16.14 -2.95 0.23
CA GLY A 88 17.33 -3.80 0.36
C GLY A 88 18.49 -3.44 -0.58
N MET A 89 18.33 -2.47 -1.49
CA MET A 89 19.37 -2.09 -2.43
C MET A 89 20.49 -1.29 -1.76
N ARG A 90 21.73 -1.58 -2.17
CA ARG A 90 22.93 -0.87 -1.71
C ARG A 90 23.20 0.27 -2.69
N VAL A 91 22.97 1.51 -2.27
CA VAL A 91 22.96 2.68 -3.17
C VAL A 91 23.99 3.75 -2.86
N SER A 92 24.92 3.48 -1.92
CA SER A 92 25.89 4.48 -1.47
C SER A 92 27.32 3.93 -1.44
N ALA A 93 28.29 4.83 -1.58
CA ALA A 93 29.72 4.54 -1.47
C ALA A 93 30.07 3.81 -0.15
N ASP A 94 29.42 4.24 0.94
CA ASP A 94 29.58 3.66 2.27
C ASP A 94 29.10 2.21 2.30
N SER A 95 28.03 1.89 1.57
CA SER A 95 27.53 0.53 1.40
C SER A 95 28.59 -0.41 0.81
N TYR A 96 29.52 0.13 0.01
CA TYR A 96 30.61 -0.60 -0.64
C TYR A 96 31.97 -0.41 0.06
N GLN A 97 32.04 0.40 1.13
CA GLN A 97 33.28 0.78 1.80
C GLN A 97 34.31 1.39 0.82
N LEU A 98 33.82 2.19 -0.14
CA LEU A 98 34.62 2.90 -1.15
C LEU A 98 34.58 4.41 -0.94
N LYS A 99 35.58 5.12 -1.47
CA LYS A 99 35.50 6.58 -1.57
C LYS A 99 34.51 6.96 -2.68
N LYS A 100 33.71 8.00 -2.43
CA LYS A 100 32.69 8.50 -3.37
C LYS A 100 33.24 8.83 -4.77
N GLN A 101 34.47 9.34 -4.85
CA GLN A 101 35.15 9.69 -6.11
C GLN A 101 35.58 8.47 -6.95
N ASP A 102 35.65 7.28 -6.33
CA ASP A 102 36.06 6.03 -6.97
C ASP A 102 34.85 5.19 -7.39
N LEU A 103 33.62 5.69 -7.14
CA LEU A 103 32.40 5.09 -7.65
C LEU A 103 32.21 5.39 -9.15
N PRO A 104 31.61 4.47 -9.93
CA PRO A 104 31.12 4.78 -11.27
C PRO A 104 30.15 5.96 -11.23
N GLN A 105 30.17 6.82 -12.26
CA GLN A 105 29.26 8.00 -12.31
C GLN A 105 27.77 7.64 -12.24
N GLU A 106 27.38 6.43 -12.62
CA GLU A 106 26.01 5.90 -12.51
C GLU A 106 25.45 5.95 -11.07
N ASP A 107 26.32 5.91 -10.05
CA ASP A 107 25.96 5.75 -8.64
C ASP A 107 25.43 7.04 -7.98
N ALA A 108 25.77 8.22 -8.51
CA ALA A 108 25.26 9.49 -7.96
C ALA A 108 23.74 9.66 -8.17
N SER A 109 23.16 8.99 -9.18
CA SER A 109 21.71 8.97 -9.46
C SER A 109 20.95 7.84 -8.78
N PHE A 110 21.67 6.89 -8.17
CA PHE A 110 21.10 5.61 -7.78
C PHE A 110 20.30 5.69 -6.48
N ALA A 111 20.75 6.51 -5.54
CA ALA A 111 19.99 6.86 -4.34
C ALA A 111 18.71 7.64 -4.68
N ASP A 112 18.79 8.56 -5.65
CA ASP A 112 17.63 9.33 -6.11
C ASP A 112 16.60 8.43 -6.79
N LYS A 113 17.04 7.51 -7.66
CA LYS A 113 16.18 6.48 -8.26
C LYS A 113 15.53 5.59 -7.20
N GLN A 114 16.30 5.12 -6.21
CA GLN A 114 15.74 4.31 -5.12
C GLN A 114 14.67 5.07 -4.34
N ALA A 115 14.95 6.32 -3.96
CA ALA A 115 13.99 7.16 -3.24
C ALA A 115 12.72 7.39 -4.06
N GLU A 116 12.86 7.63 -5.37
CA GLU A 116 11.73 7.79 -6.28
C GLU A 116 10.89 6.50 -6.41
N LEU A 117 11.53 5.34 -6.59
CA LEU A 117 10.80 4.07 -6.61
C LEU A 117 10.09 3.78 -5.28
N LEU A 118 10.72 4.07 -4.14
CA LEU A 118 10.09 3.92 -2.82
C LEU A 118 8.89 4.84 -2.65
N ARG A 119 8.98 6.08 -3.15
CA ARG A 119 7.87 7.03 -3.17
C ARG A 119 6.70 6.49 -3.99
N ARG A 120 6.96 6.03 -5.22
CA ARG A 120 5.95 5.46 -6.14
C ARG A 120 5.29 4.21 -5.56
N VAL A 121 6.08 3.29 -5.01
CA VAL A 121 5.56 2.06 -4.35
C VAL A 121 4.75 2.39 -3.11
N SER A 122 5.16 3.39 -2.32
CA SER A 122 4.36 3.81 -1.15
C SER A 122 3.03 4.42 -1.57
N GLN A 123 3.02 5.24 -2.64
CA GLN A 123 1.76 5.75 -3.21
C GLN A 123 0.87 4.62 -3.74
N ALA A 124 1.44 3.62 -4.43
CA ALA A 124 0.68 2.46 -4.89
C ALA A 124 0.08 1.67 -3.72
N TYR A 125 0.83 1.52 -2.63
CA TYR A 125 0.37 0.87 -1.40
C TYR A 125 -0.83 1.61 -0.78
N ASP A 126 -0.71 2.93 -0.61
CA ASP A 126 -1.77 3.75 -0.02
C ASP A 126 -3.04 3.72 -0.89
N LYS A 127 -2.87 3.80 -2.22
CA LYS A 127 -3.96 3.63 -3.20
C LYS A 127 -4.61 2.26 -3.05
N SER A 128 -3.85 1.17 -3.13
CA SER A 128 -4.36 -0.21 -3.02
C SER A 128 -5.12 -0.42 -1.71
N ASN A 129 -4.57 0.02 -0.58
CA ASN A 129 -5.20 -0.15 0.73
C ASN A 129 -6.51 0.67 0.87
N LEU A 130 -6.59 1.85 0.26
CA LEU A 130 -7.84 2.62 0.21
C LEU A 130 -8.84 2.00 -0.77
N GLN A 131 -8.37 1.46 -1.90
CA GLN A 131 -9.22 0.76 -2.86
C GLN A 131 -9.92 -0.43 -2.20
N ASP A 132 -9.21 -1.24 -1.43
CA ASP A 132 -9.77 -2.39 -0.73
C ASP A 132 -10.81 -1.96 0.33
N GLN A 133 -10.51 -0.91 1.10
CA GLN A 133 -11.44 -0.37 2.08
C GLN A 133 -12.71 0.22 1.45
N ILE A 134 -12.58 0.88 0.30
CA ILE A 134 -13.73 1.43 -0.44
C ILE A 134 -14.53 0.30 -1.06
N ALA A 135 -13.87 -0.69 -1.69
CA ALA A 135 -14.54 -1.85 -2.29
C ALA A 135 -15.34 -2.65 -1.25
N ALA A 136 -14.84 -2.76 -0.02
CA ALA A 136 -15.55 -3.44 1.08
C ALA A 136 -16.86 -2.77 1.51
N LEU A 137 -17.10 -1.51 1.13
CA LEU A 137 -18.40 -0.85 1.34
C LEU A 137 -19.50 -1.39 0.41
N PHE A 138 -19.11 -2.04 -0.69
CA PHE A 138 -20.01 -2.48 -1.73
C PHE A 138 -20.16 -4.00 -1.76
N GLN A 139 -21.24 -4.44 -2.40
CA GLN A 139 -21.43 -5.83 -2.75
C GLN A 139 -20.27 -6.32 -3.65
N ALA A 140 -20.02 -7.63 -3.60
CA ALA A 140 -18.92 -8.24 -4.36
C ALA A 140 -18.98 -7.85 -5.85
N ASP A 141 -17.80 -7.59 -6.43
CA ASP A 141 -17.60 -7.22 -7.83
C ASP A 141 -18.28 -5.91 -8.30
N ALA A 142 -18.85 -5.12 -7.39
CA ALA A 142 -19.55 -3.89 -7.74
C ALA A 142 -18.59 -2.73 -8.11
N VAL A 143 -17.35 -2.76 -7.63
CA VAL A 143 -16.37 -1.68 -7.80
C VAL A 143 -15.39 -1.98 -8.93
N ASN A 144 -15.21 -1.01 -9.83
CA ASN A 144 -14.24 -1.00 -10.91
C ASN A 144 -13.30 0.22 -10.75
N TRP A 145 -11.99 -0.03 -10.66
CA TRP A 145 -10.97 1.02 -10.47
C TRP A 145 -10.47 1.66 -11.77
N GLN A 146 -11.04 1.29 -12.91
CA GLN A 146 -10.76 1.89 -14.22
C GLN A 146 -11.87 2.86 -14.66
N ALA A 147 -13.08 2.69 -14.16
CA ALA A 147 -14.22 3.56 -14.41
C ALA A 147 -15.25 3.43 -13.29
N LEU A 148 -15.95 4.52 -12.98
CA LEU A 148 -17.02 4.50 -11.99
C LEU A 148 -18.18 3.61 -12.50
N ASN A 149 -18.53 2.60 -11.72
CA ASN A 149 -19.78 1.86 -11.87
C ASN A 149 -20.87 2.57 -11.06
N ASP A 150 -21.76 3.29 -11.73
CA ASP A 150 -22.86 4.02 -11.10
C ASP A 150 -23.98 3.11 -10.57
N GLN A 151 -23.96 1.82 -10.93
CA GLN A 151 -24.88 0.79 -10.43
C GLN A 151 -24.31 0.01 -9.22
N ALA A 152 -23.16 0.40 -8.69
CA ALA A 152 -22.58 -0.28 -7.54
C ALA A 152 -23.48 -0.11 -6.30
N VAL A 153 -23.80 -1.21 -5.61
CA VAL A 153 -24.69 -1.23 -4.44
C VAL A 153 -23.87 -1.46 -3.17
N ILE A 154 -24.13 -0.68 -2.11
CA ILE A 154 -23.50 -0.86 -0.80
C ILE A 154 -23.92 -2.18 -0.15
N ASN A 155 -23.07 -2.68 0.74
CA ASN A 155 -23.51 -3.64 1.75
C ASN A 155 -24.43 -2.92 2.75
N LEU A 156 -25.56 -3.54 3.11
CA LEU A 156 -26.57 -2.91 3.98
C LEU A 156 -26.09 -2.68 5.42
N ASP A 157 -24.97 -3.28 5.82
CA ASP A 157 -24.29 -3.05 7.11
C ASP A 157 -23.23 -1.94 7.05
N THR A 158 -23.03 -1.32 5.87
CA THR A 158 -22.15 -0.17 5.70
C THR A 158 -22.61 0.99 6.57
N GLN A 159 -21.67 1.56 7.32
CA GLN A 159 -21.93 2.68 8.23
C GLN A 159 -21.53 4.01 7.60
N ALA A 160 -22.36 5.05 7.75
CA ALA A 160 -22.11 6.38 7.19
C ALA A 160 -20.81 7.01 7.76
N GLU A 161 -20.48 6.72 9.02
CA GLU A 161 -19.24 7.15 9.67
C GLU A 161 -18.02 6.57 8.96
N LYS A 162 -18.09 5.32 8.49
CA LYS A 162 -17.00 4.68 7.77
C LYS A 162 -16.76 5.35 6.41
N VAL A 163 -17.83 5.70 5.71
CA VAL A 163 -17.78 6.46 4.45
C VAL A 163 -17.12 7.82 4.69
N THR A 164 -17.51 8.52 5.76
CA THR A 164 -16.94 9.82 6.14
C THR A 164 -15.45 9.74 6.47
N GLU A 165 -15.03 8.70 7.22
CA GLU A 165 -13.61 8.44 7.52
C GLU A 165 -12.79 8.25 6.24
N LEU A 166 -13.32 7.49 5.27
CA LEU A 166 -12.65 7.23 4.00
C LEU A 166 -12.59 8.47 3.11
N LEU A 167 -13.64 9.30 3.07
CA LEU A 167 -13.62 10.59 2.38
C LEU A 167 -12.50 11.48 2.91
N GLN A 168 -12.31 11.53 4.23
CA GLN A 168 -11.20 12.28 4.83
C GLN A 168 -9.84 11.73 4.37
N LYS A 169 -9.62 10.41 4.43
CA LYS A 169 -8.36 9.81 3.99
C LYS A 169 -8.09 10.04 2.50
N VAL A 170 -9.10 9.90 1.66
CA VAL A 170 -9.00 10.17 0.21
C VAL A 170 -8.70 11.64 -0.07
N SER A 171 -9.19 12.57 0.78
CA SER A 171 -8.92 14.01 0.62
C SER A 171 -7.43 14.36 0.74
N GLU A 172 -6.67 13.59 1.51
CA GLU A 172 -5.22 13.74 1.71
C GLU A 172 -4.39 13.20 0.53
N MET A 173 -5.01 12.42 -0.36
CA MET A 173 -4.35 11.86 -1.53
C MET A 173 -4.15 12.91 -2.64
N PRO A 174 -3.11 12.76 -3.48
CA PRO A 174 -2.88 13.64 -4.62
C PRO A 174 -4.09 13.70 -5.57
N GLU A 175 -4.30 14.86 -6.18
CA GLU A 175 -5.31 15.02 -7.24
C GLU A 175 -4.99 14.13 -8.45
N GLY A 176 -6.03 13.58 -9.10
CA GLY A 176 -5.89 12.65 -10.22
C GLY A 176 -7.17 11.84 -10.47
N ASN A 177 -7.17 11.02 -11.51
CA ASN A 177 -8.30 10.15 -11.83
C ASN A 177 -8.56 9.14 -10.72
N TRP A 178 -7.51 8.65 -10.04
CA TRP A 178 -7.70 7.75 -8.90
C TRP A 178 -8.54 8.38 -7.79
N LYS A 179 -8.21 9.63 -7.40
CA LYS A 179 -8.94 10.37 -6.37
C LYS A 179 -10.37 10.67 -6.81
N ASN A 180 -10.56 11.01 -8.09
CA ASN A 180 -11.89 11.22 -8.67
C ASN A 180 -12.76 9.96 -8.61
N LEU A 181 -12.19 8.79 -8.94
CA LEU A 181 -12.90 7.50 -8.84
C LEU A 181 -13.23 7.15 -7.39
N ALA A 182 -12.25 7.28 -6.48
CA ALA A 182 -12.45 7.04 -5.06
C ALA A 182 -13.57 7.92 -4.49
N ASN A 183 -13.57 9.21 -4.81
CA ASN A 183 -14.64 10.14 -4.43
C ASN A 183 -15.98 9.78 -5.08
N GLY A 184 -15.98 9.34 -6.35
CA GLY A 184 -17.19 8.89 -7.04
C GLY A 184 -17.87 7.73 -6.30
N TYR A 185 -17.11 6.69 -5.94
CA TYR A 185 -17.61 5.58 -5.15
C TYR A 185 -18.04 6.02 -3.74
N LEU A 186 -17.23 6.82 -3.04
CA LEU A 186 -17.59 7.25 -1.69
C LEU A 186 -18.85 8.14 -1.66
N ASN A 187 -19.06 8.99 -2.67
CA ASN A 187 -20.28 9.77 -2.80
C ASN A 187 -21.49 8.88 -3.07
N LEU A 188 -21.35 7.88 -3.95
CA LEU A 188 -22.38 6.87 -4.18
C LEU A 188 -22.74 6.14 -2.88
N ALA A 189 -21.73 5.67 -2.14
CA ALA A 189 -21.94 5.00 -0.85
C ALA A 189 -22.63 5.91 0.18
N GLN A 190 -22.26 7.20 0.22
CA GLN A 190 -22.88 8.18 1.10
C GLN A 190 -24.36 8.41 0.76
N ASP A 191 -24.68 8.55 -0.53
CA ASP A 191 -26.04 8.72 -1.02
C ASP A 191 -26.90 7.48 -0.76
N GLU A 192 -26.34 6.29 -0.92
CA GLU A 192 -27.03 5.04 -0.61
C GLU A 192 -27.24 4.83 0.89
N CYS A 193 -26.24 5.16 1.73
CA CYS A 193 -26.42 5.16 3.20
C CYS A 193 -27.57 6.07 3.61
N ASN A 194 -27.63 7.29 3.04
CA ASN A 194 -28.70 8.25 3.31
C ASN A 194 -30.08 7.74 2.88
N GLN A 195 -30.17 7.07 1.72
CA GLN A 195 -31.41 6.49 1.23
C GLN A 195 -31.86 5.27 2.06
N ALA A 196 -30.92 4.44 2.52
CA ALA A 196 -31.20 3.23 3.28
C ALA A 196 -31.53 3.50 4.76
N ALA A 197 -31.02 4.59 5.33
CA ALA A 197 -31.04 4.85 6.77
C ALA A 197 -32.43 4.69 7.40
N THR A 198 -33.45 5.36 6.88
CA THR A 198 -34.81 5.30 7.44
C THR A 198 -35.40 3.90 7.32
N THR A 199 -35.23 3.24 6.18
CA THR A 199 -35.75 1.88 5.96
C THR A 199 -35.10 0.88 6.92
N LEU A 200 -33.78 0.95 7.09
CA LEU A 200 -33.02 0.08 8.00
C LEU A 200 -33.34 0.36 9.47
N ASP A 201 -33.49 1.63 9.87
CA ASP A 201 -33.91 2.00 11.23
C ASP A 201 -35.29 1.42 11.55
N MET A 202 -36.27 1.56 10.64
CA MET A 202 -37.59 0.97 10.80
C MET A 202 -37.53 -0.56 10.90
N ILE A 203 -36.73 -1.22 10.05
CA ILE A 203 -36.52 -2.68 10.13
C ILE A 203 -35.97 -3.06 11.51
N ASN A 204 -34.95 -2.36 12.01
CA ASN A 204 -34.30 -2.64 13.28
C ASN A 204 -35.22 -2.37 14.49
N GLN A 205 -36.16 -1.42 14.37
CA GLN A 205 -37.17 -1.18 15.39
C GLN A 205 -38.29 -2.22 15.38
N MET A 206 -38.61 -2.80 14.22
CA MET A 206 -39.65 -3.83 14.08
C MET A 206 -39.13 -5.23 14.43
N VAL A 207 -37.85 -5.50 14.17
CA VAL A 207 -37.18 -6.76 14.46
C VAL A 207 -35.91 -6.49 15.25
N ILE A 208 -35.97 -6.76 16.55
CA ILE A 208 -34.86 -6.55 17.48
C ILE A 208 -34.23 -7.91 17.79
N ASN A 209 -32.96 -8.09 17.46
CA ASN A 209 -32.24 -9.36 17.67
C ASN A 209 -32.98 -10.60 17.12
N GLY A 210 -33.63 -10.45 15.96
CA GLY A 210 -34.40 -11.52 15.31
C GLY A 210 -35.76 -11.82 15.94
N GLN A 211 -36.23 -10.99 16.88
CA GLN A 211 -37.56 -11.08 17.48
C GLN A 211 -38.43 -9.91 17.06
N VAL A 212 -39.69 -10.19 16.76
CA VAL A 212 -40.67 -9.17 16.39
C VAL A 212 -41.01 -8.31 17.60
N ALA A 213 -40.79 -7.01 17.50
CA ALA A 213 -41.06 -6.05 18.56
C ALA A 213 -42.57 -5.84 18.77
N GLU A 214 -42.97 -5.37 19.96
CA GLU A 214 -44.39 -5.20 20.28
C GLU A 214 -45.10 -4.15 19.43
N ASN A 215 -44.37 -3.12 19.00
CA ASN A 215 -44.84 -2.05 18.13
C ASN A 215 -44.93 -2.48 16.65
N ALA A 216 -44.35 -3.62 16.26
CA ALA A 216 -44.46 -4.14 14.90
C ALA A 216 -45.87 -4.69 14.64
N ASN A 217 -46.62 -3.97 13.80
CA ASN A 217 -47.99 -4.27 13.39
C ASN A 217 -48.24 -3.87 11.91
N ALA A 218 -49.43 -4.14 11.39
CA ALA A 218 -49.80 -3.84 10.00
C ALA A 218 -49.56 -2.37 9.58
N ASP A 219 -49.81 -1.40 10.47
CA ASP A 219 -49.63 0.02 10.15
C ASP A 219 -48.14 0.37 10.05
N THR A 220 -47.31 -0.07 11.00
CA THR A 220 -45.85 0.13 10.95
C THR A 220 -45.21 -0.57 9.76
N TYR A 221 -45.72 -1.74 9.36
CA TYR A 221 -45.29 -2.44 8.16
C TYR A 221 -45.67 -1.67 6.87
N ALA A 222 -46.88 -1.11 6.80
CA ALA A 222 -47.29 -0.28 5.67
C ALA A 222 -46.40 0.97 5.54
N GLN A 223 -46.03 1.60 6.66
CA GLN A 223 -45.07 2.71 6.67
C GLN A 223 -43.70 2.27 6.17
N LEU A 224 -43.18 1.12 6.61
CA LEU A 224 -41.90 0.57 6.14
C LEU A 224 -41.89 0.38 4.61
N VAL A 225 -42.96 -0.21 4.07
CA VAL A 225 -43.13 -0.39 2.62
C VAL A 225 -43.17 0.96 1.88
N ASN A 226 -43.84 1.97 2.43
CA ASN A 226 -43.88 3.30 1.81
C ASN A 226 -42.50 3.97 1.80
N THR A 227 -41.72 3.82 2.88
CA THR A 227 -40.35 4.35 2.95
C THR A 227 -39.44 3.68 1.92
N LEU A 228 -39.55 2.36 1.74
CA LEU A 228 -38.81 1.61 0.73
C LEU A 228 -39.00 2.18 -0.69
N TYR A 229 -40.23 2.58 -1.06
CA TYR A 229 -40.50 3.17 -2.39
C TYR A 229 -39.84 4.54 -2.62
N THR A 230 -39.25 5.15 -1.59
CA THR A 230 -38.48 6.40 -1.74
C THR A 230 -37.02 6.16 -2.15
N VAL A 231 -36.54 4.91 -2.06
CA VAL A 231 -35.19 4.51 -2.48
C VAL A 231 -35.14 4.52 -4.01
N LYS A 232 -34.26 5.36 -4.56
CA LYS A 232 -34.21 5.60 -6.01
C LYS A 232 -33.29 4.63 -6.73
N HIS A 233 -32.20 4.23 -6.08
CA HIS A 233 -31.27 3.29 -6.67
C HIS A 233 -31.88 1.88 -6.70
N GLN A 234 -32.02 1.30 -7.89
CA GLN A 234 -32.76 0.06 -8.09
C GLN A 234 -32.13 -1.11 -7.33
N GLY A 235 -30.80 -1.27 -7.44
CA GLY A 235 -30.10 -2.37 -6.76
C GLY A 235 -30.21 -2.29 -5.23
N LEU A 236 -30.17 -1.06 -4.67
CA LEU A 236 -30.39 -0.85 -3.25
C LEU A 236 -31.84 -1.14 -2.83
N SER A 237 -32.82 -0.72 -3.64
CA SER A 237 -34.23 -1.03 -3.41
C SER A 237 -34.47 -2.54 -3.37
N GLU A 238 -33.90 -3.30 -4.31
CA GLU A 238 -34.01 -4.76 -4.34
C GLU A 238 -33.37 -5.42 -3.10
N ALA A 239 -32.21 -4.92 -2.65
CA ALA A 239 -31.56 -5.40 -1.44
C ALA A 239 -32.42 -5.16 -0.19
N LEU A 240 -33.00 -3.95 -0.07
CA LEU A 240 -33.89 -3.59 1.05
C LEU A 240 -35.23 -4.33 1.00
N GLU A 241 -35.79 -4.55 -0.19
CA GLU A 241 -37.00 -5.35 -0.39
C GLU A 241 -36.89 -6.77 0.19
N ASN A 242 -35.71 -7.38 0.07
CA ASN A 242 -35.46 -8.69 0.67
C ASN A 242 -35.53 -8.62 2.20
N LYS A 243 -34.98 -7.57 2.81
CA LYS A 243 -35.10 -7.34 4.27
C LYS A 243 -36.53 -7.04 4.70
N VAL A 244 -37.27 -6.24 3.95
CA VAL A 244 -38.69 -5.98 4.23
C VAL A 244 -39.51 -7.29 4.14
N ARG A 245 -39.21 -8.17 3.18
CA ARG A 245 -39.82 -9.50 3.07
C ARG A 245 -39.49 -10.39 4.27
N GLU A 246 -38.25 -10.38 4.75
CA GLU A 246 -37.87 -11.11 5.98
C GLU A 246 -38.68 -10.63 7.19
N VAL A 247 -38.83 -9.31 7.38
CA VAL A 247 -39.66 -8.72 8.45
C VAL A 247 -41.11 -9.21 8.33
N LYS A 248 -41.67 -9.18 7.12
CA LYS A 248 -43.04 -9.66 6.83
C LYS A 248 -43.24 -11.10 7.33
N THR A 249 -42.33 -11.99 6.97
CA THR A 249 -42.39 -13.41 7.35
C THR A 249 -42.32 -13.60 8.86
N GLN A 250 -41.42 -12.86 9.53
CA GLN A 250 -41.28 -12.93 10.99
C GLN A 250 -42.55 -12.44 11.70
N MET A 251 -43.14 -11.32 11.24
CA MET A 251 -44.39 -10.80 11.79
C MET A 251 -45.56 -11.77 11.64
N GLN A 252 -45.68 -12.44 10.48
CA GLN A 252 -46.70 -13.47 10.25
C GLN A 252 -46.54 -14.65 11.21
N ALA A 253 -45.32 -15.14 11.39
CA ALA A 253 -45.03 -16.22 12.34
C ALA A 253 -45.37 -15.85 13.79
N ALA A 254 -45.25 -14.56 14.14
CA ALA A 254 -45.59 -14.02 15.45
C ALA A 254 -47.07 -13.63 15.62
N GLY A 255 -47.92 -13.80 14.60
CA GLY A 255 -49.33 -13.39 14.64
C GLY A 255 -49.55 -11.87 14.73
N ARG A 256 -48.61 -11.09 14.17
CA ARG A 256 -48.61 -9.60 14.19
C ARG A 256 -49.07 -8.96 12.87
N MET A 257 -49.46 -9.79 11.90
CA MET A 257 -50.07 -9.43 10.62
C MET A 257 -51.36 -10.20 10.41
#